data_AF-A6K339-F1
#
_entry.id   AF-A6K339-F1
#
_cell.length_a   1.000
_cell.length_b   1.000
_cell.length_c   1.000
_cell.angle_alpha   90.00
_cell.angle_beta   90.00
_cell.angle_gamma   90.00
#
_symmetry.space_group_name_H-M   'P 1'
#
loop_
_entity.id
_entity.type
_entity.pdbx_description
1 polymer ?
#
loop_
_entity_poly.entity_id
_entity_poly.type
_entity_poly.pdbx_seq_one_letter_code
_entity_poly.pdbx_strand_id
1 'polypeptide(L)'
;MEMKKKINMELKNRDPEEVTELVLDNCLCVNGEIEGLNDTFKELEFLSMANVELSSLARLPSLNKLRKVRWDWCEDTVVFLAKLTEFLVK
;
A
#
# COMPACT_ATOMS: atom_id res chain seq x y z
N MET A 1 -11.49 8.30 2.57
CA MET A 1 -10.48 8.97 3.43
C MET A 1 -9.17 8.98 2.67
N GLU A 2 -8.38 10.05 2.69
CA GLU A 2 -7.08 10.09 1.99
C GLU A 2 -6.09 9.09 2.59
N MET A 3 -5.33 8.38 1.74
CA MET A 3 -4.36 7.36 2.17
C MET A 3 -3.35 7.90 3.19
N LYS A 4 -2.77 9.07 2.93
CA LYS A 4 -1.81 9.72 3.84
C LYS A 4 -2.39 9.99 5.24
N LYS A 5 -3.67 10.38 5.31
CA LYS A 5 -4.37 10.59 6.59
C LYS A 5 -4.60 9.26 7.31
N LYS A 6 -4.99 8.22 6.58
CA LYS A 6 -5.17 6.88 7.15
C LYS A 6 -3.87 6.34 7.75
N ILE A 7 -2.75 6.47 7.04
CA ILE A 7 -1.42 6.09 7.55
C ILE A 7 -1.12 6.78 8.88
N ASN A 8 -1.32 8.10 8.94
CA ASN A 8 -1.07 8.87 10.17
C ASN A 8 -1.94 8.38 11.34
N MET A 9 -3.20 8.01 11.06
CA MET A 9 -4.09 7.40 12.06
C MET A 9 -3.67 6.00 12.50
N GLU A 10 -3.12 5.18 11.61
CA GLU A 10 -2.60 3.85 11.96
C GLU A 10 -1.31 3.92 12.79
N LEU A 11 -0.47 4.93 12.54
CA LEU A 11 0.76 5.15 13.30
C LEU A 11 0.47 5.43 14.78
N LYS A 12 -0.56 6.21 15.12
CA LYS A 12 -0.94 6.54 16.53
C LYS A 12 0.25 7.00 17.40
N ASN A 13 1.14 7.83 16.82
CA ASN A 13 2.40 8.28 17.43
C ASN A 13 3.49 7.21 17.60
N ARG A 14 3.34 6.03 17.01
CA ARG A 14 4.43 5.06 16.88
C ARG A 14 5.35 5.47 15.74
N ASP A 15 6.60 5.05 15.85
CA ASP A 15 7.57 5.25 14.79
C ASP A 15 7.19 4.36 13.58
N PRO A 16 7.17 4.88 12.34
CA PRO A 16 6.91 4.06 11.15
C PRO A 16 7.88 2.90 10.98
N GLU A 17 9.10 2.98 11.53
CA GLU A 17 10.05 1.87 11.51
C GLU A 17 9.61 0.69 12.38
N GLU A 18 8.79 0.90 13.41
CA GLU A 18 8.31 -0.15 14.32
C GLU A 18 6.94 -0.75 13.89
N VAL A 19 6.34 -0.24 12.82
CA VAL A 19 5.02 -0.69 12.37
C VAL A 19 5.14 -1.94 11.51
N THR A 20 4.58 -3.03 12.01
CA THR A 20 4.56 -4.35 11.35
C THR A 20 3.33 -4.59 10.48
N GLU A 21 2.22 -3.91 10.77
CA GLU A 21 0.95 -4.10 10.07
C GLU A 21 0.31 -2.76 9.72
N LEU A 22 -0.12 -2.62 8.46
CA LEU A 22 -0.75 -1.42 7.96
C LEU A 22 -2.00 -1.77 7.14
N VAL A 23 -3.14 -1.22 7.54
CA VAL A 23 -4.44 -1.44 6.89
C VAL A 23 -4.94 -0.13 6.27
N LEU A 24 -4.86 -0.05 4.95
CA LEU A 24 -5.23 1.12 4.14
C LEU A 24 -6.47 0.86 3.28
N ASP A 25 -7.36 0.00 3.73
CA ASP A 25 -8.59 -0.33 3.03
C ASP A 25 -9.51 0.91 2.88
N ASN A 26 -10.24 1.00 1.77
CA ASN A 26 -11.15 2.10 1.45
C ASN A 26 -10.50 3.49 1.46
N CYS A 27 -9.21 3.55 1.11
CA CYS A 27 -8.47 4.80 0.99
C CYS A 27 -8.58 5.39 -0.42
N LEU A 28 -8.72 6.72 -0.47
CA LEU A 28 -8.61 7.50 -1.69
C LEU A 28 -7.14 7.78 -1.97
N CYS A 29 -6.69 7.41 -3.17
CA CYS A 29 -5.36 7.70 -3.67
C CYS A 29 -5.42 8.96 -4.54
N VAL A 30 -4.48 9.89 -4.36
CA VAL A 30 -4.42 11.12 -5.17
C VAL A 30 -3.85 10.76 -6.54
N ASN A 31 -4.57 11.07 -7.62
CA ASN A 31 -4.23 10.66 -9.00
C ASN A 31 -4.03 9.15 -9.20
N GLY A 32 -4.56 8.34 -8.28
CA GLY A 32 -4.35 6.89 -8.26
C GLY A 32 -2.91 6.46 -7.92
N GLU A 33 -2.13 7.33 -7.28
CA GLU A 33 -0.80 7.01 -6.79
C GLU A 33 -0.79 6.82 -5.26
N ILE A 34 0.16 6.02 -4.77
CA ILE A 34 0.39 5.81 -3.35
C ILE A 34 1.02 7.07 -2.75
N GLU A 35 0.45 7.58 -1.66
CA GLU A 35 1.00 8.70 -0.90
C GLU A 35 1.17 8.37 0.58
N GLY A 36 2.32 8.74 1.14
CA GLY A 36 2.64 8.58 2.56
C GLY A 36 3.24 7.23 2.93
N LEU A 37 3.23 6.25 2.02
CA LEU A 37 3.99 5.00 2.16
C LEU A 37 5.39 5.19 1.56
N ASN A 38 6.42 4.90 2.35
CA ASN A 38 7.83 5.05 1.97
C ASN A 38 8.68 3.93 2.59
N ASP A 39 9.97 3.92 2.29
CA ASP A 39 10.97 2.94 2.73
C ASP A 39 11.30 2.99 4.23
N THR A 40 10.71 3.95 4.97
CA THR A 40 10.75 3.98 6.45
C THR A 40 9.99 2.83 7.10
N PHE A 41 9.03 2.21 6.40
CA PHE A 41 8.26 1.07 6.94
C PHE A 41 9.05 -0.26 6.84
N LYS A 42 10.21 -0.32 7.49
CA LYS A 42 11.18 -1.42 7.36
C LYS A 42 10.69 -2.74 7.97
N GLU A 43 9.97 -2.67 9.09
CA GLU A 43 9.43 -3.83 9.79
C GLU A 43 8.05 -4.27 9.29
N LEU A 44 7.54 -3.63 8.22
CA LEU A 44 6.19 -3.91 7.72
C LEU A 44 6.11 -5.32 7.11
N GLU A 45 5.37 -6.21 7.76
CA GLU A 45 5.15 -7.59 7.33
C GLU A 45 3.82 -7.77 6.60
N PHE A 46 2.81 -6.97 6.99
CA PHE A 46 1.46 -7.05 6.45
C PHE A 46 0.97 -5.69 5.94
N LEU A 47 0.53 -5.67 4.68
CA LEU A 47 -0.10 -4.50 4.06
C LEU A 47 -1.44 -4.89 3.44
N SER A 48 -2.51 -4.21 3.83
CA SER A 48 -3.83 -4.36 3.20
C SER A 48 -4.20 -3.08 2.48
N MET A 49 -4.54 -3.21 1.20
CA MET A 49 -5.01 -2.13 0.34
C MET A 49 -6.21 -2.62 -0.46
N ALA A 50 -7.30 -2.90 0.23
CA ALA A 50 -8.57 -3.29 -0.37
C ALA A 50 -9.41 -2.08 -0.78
N ASN A 51 -10.07 -2.16 -1.95
CA ASN A 51 -10.97 -1.11 -2.44
C ASN A 51 -10.33 0.29 -2.46
N VAL A 52 -9.08 0.36 -2.94
CA VAL A 52 -8.36 1.61 -3.17
C VAL A 52 -8.37 1.92 -4.66
N GLU A 53 -8.73 3.16 -5.03
CA GLU A 53 -8.75 3.62 -6.42
C GLU A 53 -7.32 3.91 -6.93
N LEU A 54 -6.49 2.86 -7.01
CA LEU A 54 -5.09 2.99 -7.41
C LEU A 54 -4.92 2.78 -8.92
N SER A 55 -4.28 3.73 -9.60
CA SER A 55 -3.98 3.68 -11.03
C SER A 55 -2.59 3.07 -11.30
N SER A 56 -1.60 3.22 -10.39
CA SER A 56 -0.24 2.69 -10.55
C SER A 56 0.42 2.30 -9.21
N LEU A 57 1.28 1.27 -9.25
CA LEU A 57 2.15 0.84 -8.14
C LEU A 57 3.59 1.41 -8.25
N ALA A 58 3.85 2.31 -9.21
CA ALA A 58 5.19 2.86 -9.45
C ALA A 58 5.79 3.57 -8.23
N ARG A 59 4.96 4.15 -7.34
CA ARG A 59 5.41 4.81 -6.10
C ARG A 59 5.46 3.92 -4.88
N LEU A 60 5.19 2.61 -5.02
CA LEU A 60 5.33 1.70 -3.90
C LEU A 60 6.83 1.54 -3.54
N PRO A 61 7.22 1.81 -2.29
CA PRO A 61 8.59 1.62 -1.82
C PRO A 61 8.96 0.13 -1.74
N SER A 62 10.26 -0.16 -1.71
CA SER A 62 10.78 -1.51 -1.48
C SER A 62 10.61 -1.89 0.00
N LEU A 63 9.70 -2.81 0.28
CA LEU A 63 9.39 -3.28 1.63
C LEU A 63 9.96 -4.69 1.82
N ASN A 64 11.21 -4.77 2.28
CA ASN A 64 11.97 -6.03 2.33
C ASN A 64 11.37 -7.11 3.25
N LYS A 65 10.64 -6.71 4.30
CA LYS A 65 10.02 -7.63 5.26
C LYS A 65 8.56 -7.96 4.92
N LEU A 66 8.03 -7.38 3.86
CA LEU A 66 6.63 -7.55 3.48
C LEU A 66 6.39 -8.97 3.01
N ARG A 67 5.65 -9.74 3.80
CA ARG A 67 5.35 -11.15 3.53
C ARG A 67 3.99 -11.33 2.89
N LYS A 68 3.05 -10.44 3.20
CA LYS A 68 1.65 -10.61 2.79
C LYS A 68 1.05 -9.28 2.40
N VAL A 69 0.52 -9.26 1.19
CA VAL A 69 -0.23 -8.12 0.68
C VAL A 69 -1.63 -8.57 0.32
N ARG A 70 -2.63 -7.86 0.83
CA ARG A 70 -4.03 -8.07 0.44
C ARG A 70 -4.45 -6.95 -0.49
N TRP A 71 -4.88 -7.35 -1.67
CA TRP A 71 -5.47 -6.48 -2.68
C TRP A 71 -6.88 -7.00 -2.93
N ASP A 72 -7.89 -6.17 -2.67
CA ASP A 72 -9.25 -6.45 -3.11
C ASP A 72 -9.51 -5.46 -4.24
N TRP A 73 -9.23 -5.91 -5.46
CA TRP A 73 -9.32 -5.11 -6.67
C TRP A 73 -10.54 -5.54 -7.45
N CYS A 74 -11.46 -4.61 -7.64
CA CYS A 74 -12.71 -4.83 -8.33
C CYS A 74 -12.50 -4.83 -9.86
N GLU A 75 -12.85 -5.97 -10.46
CA GLU A 75 -13.40 -6.20 -11.80
C GLU A 75 -12.50 -6.40 -13.04
N ASP A 76 -11.29 -5.84 -13.14
CA ASP A 76 -10.44 -6.06 -14.34
C ASP A 76 -9.19 -6.90 -14.09
N THR A 77 -9.29 -8.21 -14.35
CA THR A 77 -8.20 -9.20 -14.23
C THR A 77 -6.94 -8.79 -15.03
N VAL A 78 -7.12 -8.06 -16.14
CA VAL A 78 -6.01 -7.60 -17.00
C VAL A 78 -5.20 -6.50 -16.33
N VAL A 79 -5.87 -5.54 -15.69
CA VAL A 79 -5.23 -4.46 -14.92
C VAL A 79 -4.53 -5.05 -13.70
N PHE A 80 -5.14 -6.06 -13.06
CA PHE A 80 -4.54 -6.77 -11.94
C PHE A 80 -3.23 -7.46 -12.33
N LEU A 81 -3.20 -8.21 -13.44
CA LEU A 81 -1.98 -8.88 -13.93
C LEU A 81 -0.87 -7.89 -14.31
N ALA A 82 -1.23 -6.78 -14.97
CA ALA A 82 -0.26 -5.73 -15.33
C ALA A 82 0.42 -5.15 -14.08
N LYS A 83 -0.37 -4.85 -13.05
CA LYS A 83 0.12 -4.31 -11.78
C LYS A 83 0.87 -5.32 -10.93
N LEU A 84 0.45 -6.58 -10.95
CA LEU A 84 1.18 -7.67 -10.28
C LEU A 84 2.57 -7.86 -10.91
N THR A 85 2.65 -7.73 -12.24
CA THR A 85 3.92 -7.79 -12.97
C THR A 85 4.82 -6.61 -12.62
N GLU A 86 4.29 -5.38 -12.54
CA GLU A 86 5.06 -4.22 -12.06
C GLU A 86 5.59 -4.42 -10.62
N PHE A 87 4.82 -5.07 -9.75
CA PHE A 87 5.25 -5.38 -8.39
C PHE A 87 6.33 -6.46 -8.34
N LEU A 88 6.21 -7.52 -9.15
CA LEU A 88 7.18 -8.63 -9.19
C LEU A 88 8.49 -8.27 -9.91
N VAL A 89 8.50 -7.22 -10.73
CA VAL A 89 9.68 -6.77 -11.50
C VAL A 89 10.48 -5.67 -10.76
N LYS A 90 9.96 -5.17 -9.63
CA LYS A 90 10.71 -4.31 -8.68
C LYS A 90 11.47 -5.14 -7.66
#